data_AF-A0A7L3C878-F1
#
_entry.id   AF-A0A7L3C878-F1
#
_cell.length_a   1.000
_cell.length_b   1.000
_cell.length_c   1.000
_cell.angle_alpha   90.00
_cell.angle_beta   90.00
_cell.angle_gamma   90.00
#
_symmetry.space_group_name_H-M   'P 1'
#
loop_
_entity.id
_entity.type
_entity.pdbx_description
1 polymer ?
#
loop_
_entity_poly.entity_id
_entity_poly.type
_entity_poly.pdbx_seq_one_letter_code
_entity_poly.pdbx_strand_id
1 'polypeptide(L)'
;QALNDEICEICEVWTAESLFPCRVCSRVYHDGCLRRMGYLQNDSAVEVTETAHTETGWSCYYCDNLNLLLTEEEMYSLMETLKLCKIIPETCLTLDDFLHYKHLVHKQQFERPMAEEQEERAALQFSALDPDKKGHIEWHDFLSHESIQLLQKLRPQNALLRLLTAKERERARAAFLALDQDSDGFIGEGECHRARHAWFRKHQKETPSCSVSISHVGPMSESSPVSSGSGKSQEKTPPAPEREEARPVDWPGFLRENVAYILAARPNSAALHLQPPA
;
A
#
# COMPACT_ATOMS: atom_id res chain seq x y z
N GLN A 1 -20.12 9.79 -5.37
CA GLN A 1 -19.76 9.30 -4.05
C GLN A 1 -20.46 7.97 -3.87
N ALA A 2 -19.71 6.89 -3.77
CA ALA A 2 -20.18 5.55 -3.55
C ALA A 2 -20.75 5.54 -2.13
N LEU A 3 -22.07 5.34 -2.05
CA LEU A 3 -22.79 5.37 -0.79
C LEU A 3 -22.48 4.11 0.00
N ASN A 4 -22.41 4.27 1.32
CA ASN A 4 -22.35 3.15 2.23
C ASN A 4 -23.72 2.52 2.34
N ASP A 5 -23.74 1.22 2.59
CA ASP A 5 -24.96 0.54 3.00
C ASP A 5 -25.41 1.08 4.35
N GLU A 6 -26.71 1.01 4.62
CA GLU A 6 -27.30 1.49 5.89
C GLU A 6 -27.50 0.34 6.89
N ILE A 7 -27.34 -0.90 6.44
CA ILE A 7 -27.63 -2.11 7.19
C ILE A 7 -26.34 -2.87 7.43
N CYS A 8 -26.14 -3.33 8.68
CA CYS A 8 -24.97 -4.13 9.03
C CYS A 8 -24.95 -5.46 8.27
N GLU A 9 -23.84 -5.77 7.60
CA GLU A 9 -23.67 -7.00 6.79
C GLU A 9 -23.83 -8.29 7.62
N ILE A 10 -23.49 -8.26 8.92
CA ILE A 10 -23.47 -9.47 9.75
C ILE A 10 -24.87 -9.81 10.30
N CYS A 11 -25.61 -8.81 10.77
CA CYS A 11 -26.89 -9.03 11.45
C CYS A 11 -28.10 -8.58 10.63
N GLU A 12 -27.88 -7.96 9.46
CA GLU A 12 -28.92 -7.48 8.54
C GLU A 12 -29.94 -6.53 9.20
N VAL A 13 -29.53 -5.83 10.25
CA VAL A 13 -30.36 -4.89 11.00
C VAL A 13 -29.80 -3.48 10.86
N TRP A 14 -30.68 -2.53 10.58
CA TRP A 14 -30.42 -1.11 10.78
C TRP A 14 -30.52 -0.81 12.27
N THR A 15 -29.43 -0.33 12.86
CA THR A 15 -29.49 0.32 14.16
C THR A 15 -29.04 1.75 13.93
N ALA A 16 -29.70 2.72 14.57
CA ALA A 16 -29.28 4.13 14.52
C ALA A 16 -27.89 4.39 15.14
N GLU A 17 -27.12 3.33 15.44
CA GLU A 17 -25.77 3.37 15.98
C GLU A 17 -24.75 3.71 14.88
N SER A 18 -23.56 4.13 15.31
CA SER A 18 -22.45 4.37 14.38
C SER A 18 -21.99 3.03 13.78
N LEU A 19 -22.28 2.84 12.50
CA LEU A 19 -21.79 1.71 11.72
C LEU A 19 -20.36 1.99 11.24
N PHE A 20 -19.49 0.99 11.27
CA PHE A 20 -18.13 1.07 10.73
C PHE A 20 -18.14 0.75 9.24
N PRO A 21 -17.89 1.74 8.36
CA PRO A 21 -17.86 1.50 6.92
C PRO A 21 -16.53 0.90 6.48
N CYS A 22 -16.59 -0.05 5.55
CA CYS A 22 -15.40 -0.52 4.85
C CYS A 22 -14.88 0.58 3.90
N ARG A 23 -13.57 0.82 3.86
CA ARG A 23 -12.96 1.77 2.92
C ARG A 23 -12.98 1.30 1.46
N VAL A 24 -13.10 -0.02 1.25
CA VAL A 24 -13.02 -0.66 -0.07
C VAL A 24 -14.40 -0.92 -0.66
N CYS A 25 -15.37 -1.44 0.09
CA CYS A 25 -16.72 -1.75 -0.42
C CYS A 25 -17.82 -0.96 0.31
N SER A 26 -19.08 -1.05 -0.14
CA SER A 26 -20.22 -0.33 0.47
C SER A 26 -20.59 -0.84 1.87
N ARG A 27 -20.19 -2.07 2.22
CA ARG A 27 -20.59 -2.76 3.44
C ARG A 27 -20.23 -1.97 4.70
N VAL A 28 -21.10 -2.11 5.69
CA VAL A 28 -20.98 -1.50 6.99
C VAL A 28 -21.22 -2.53 8.10
N TYR A 29 -20.67 -2.29 9.29
CA TYR A 29 -20.66 -3.26 10.38
C TYR A 29 -20.88 -2.60 11.74
N HIS A 30 -21.61 -3.28 12.64
CA HIS A 30 -21.59 -2.91 14.06
C HIS A 30 -20.29 -3.37 14.71
N ASP A 31 -19.71 -2.57 15.60
CA ASP A 31 -18.59 -2.96 16.47
C ASP A 31 -18.87 -4.29 17.19
N GLY A 32 -20.03 -4.39 17.83
CA GLY A 32 -20.45 -5.60 18.56
C GLY A 32 -20.62 -6.83 17.67
N CYS A 33 -20.95 -6.68 16.39
CA CYS A 33 -21.00 -7.80 15.45
C CYS A 33 -19.59 -8.27 15.09
N LEU A 34 -18.67 -7.35 14.80
CA LEU A 34 -17.28 -7.70 14.47
C LEU A 34 -16.57 -8.38 15.65
N ARG A 35 -16.78 -7.92 16.89
CA ARG A 35 -16.23 -8.56 18.09
C ARG A 35 -16.75 -9.98 18.29
N ARG A 36 -18.07 -10.20 18.14
CA ARG A 36 -18.67 -11.54 18.30
C ARG A 36 -18.19 -12.53 17.26
N MET A 37 -17.91 -12.07 16.03
CA MET A 37 -17.34 -12.90 14.97
C MET A 37 -15.83 -13.13 15.12
N GLY A 38 -15.18 -12.52 16.11
CA GLY A 38 -13.75 -12.65 16.37
C GLY A 38 -12.85 -11.84 15.44
N TYR A 39 -13.41 -10.95 14.61
CA TYR A 39 -12.65 -10.08 13.70
C TYR A 39 -11.99 -8.88 14.41
N LEU A 40 -12.43 -8.56 15.62
CA LEU A 40 -11.83 -7.53 16.47
C LEU A 40 -11.31 -8.16 17.76
N GLN A 41 -9.99 -8.30 17.89
CA GLN A 41 -9.33 -8.72 19.11
C GLN A 41 -8.48 -7.58 19.64
N ASN A 42 -8.66 -7.24 20.94
CA ASN A 42 -7.97 -6.20 21.73
C ASN A 42 -7.34 -5.04 20.94
N ASP A 43 -6.13 -5.20 20.40
CA ASP A 43 -5.39 -4.14 19.69
C ASP A 43 -6.02 -3.77 18.33
N SER A 44 -6.57 -4.73 17.58
CA SER A 44 -7.21 -4.45 16.29
C SER A 44 -8.55 -3.72 16.46
N ALA A 45 -9.23 -3.93 17.59
CA ALA A 45 -10.51 -3.30 17.88
C ALA A 45 -10.41 -1.79 18.07
N VAL A 46 -9.32 -1.32 18.68
CA VAL A 46 -9.03 0.11 18.84
C VAL A 46 -8.73 0.73 17.48
N GLU A 47 -7.86 0.10 16.68
CA GLU A 47 -7.49 0.61 15.34
C GLU A 47 -8.71 0.76 14.43
N VAL A 48 -9.63 -0.20 14.41
CA VAL A 48 -10.86 -0.08 13.60
C VAL A 48 -11.73 1.07 14.07
N THR A 49 -11.93 1.23 15.38
CA THR A 49 -12.75 2.31 15.94
C THR A 49 -12.16 3.68 15.58
N GLU A 50 -10.85 3.83 15.67
CA GLU A 50 -10.14 5.08 15.36
C GLU A 50 -10.12 5.39 13.85
N THR A 51 -10.00 4.37 13.00
CA THR A 51 -9.75 4.58 11.56
C THR A 51 -10.98 4.49 10.67
N ALA A 52 -12.04 3.76 11.05
CA ALA A 52 -13.17 3.45 10.16
C ALA A 52 -13.86 4.69 9.57
N HIS A 53 -13.87 5.81 10.29
CA HIS A 53 -14.50 7.07 9.85
C HIS A 53 -13.49 8.11 9.36
N THR A 54 -12.22 7.74 9.21
CA THR A 54 -11.14 8.63 8.75
C THR A 54 -10.79 8.36 7.29
N GLU A 55 -9.99 9.22 6.67
CA GLU A 55 -9.46 9.02 5.33
C GLU A 55 -8.56 7.77 5.20
N THR A 56 -7.89 7.37 6.30
CA THR A 56 -7.10 6.13 6.35
C THR A 56 -8.01 4.91 6.19
N GLY A 57 -9.17 4.95 6.84
CA GLY A 57 -10.20 3.93 6.78
C GLY A 57 -9.76 2.57 7.32
N TRP A 58 -10.70 1.62 7.32
CA TRP A 58 -10.48 0.21 7.62
C TRP A 58 -11.12 -0.66 6.54
N SER A 59 -10.55 -1.82 6.25
CA SER A 59 -11.10 -2.81 5.30
C SER A 59 -11.80 -3.94 6.02
N CYS A 60 -13.01 -4.30 5.59
CA CYS A 60 -13.70 -5.47 6.14
C CYS A 60 -13.00 -6.78 5.78
N TYR A 61 -13.31 -7.86 6.51
CA TYR A 61 -12.66 -9.17 6.35
C TYR A 61 -12.73 -9.75 4.92
N TYR A 62 -13.70 -9.35 4.11
CA TYR A 62 -13.74 -9.69 2.68
C TYR A 62 -12.74 -8.88 1.83
N CYS A 63 -12.58 -7.60 2.14
CA CYS A 63 -11.72 -6.71 1.36
C CYS A 63 -10.27 -6.76 1.83
N ASP A 64 -10.06 -7.02 3.11
CA ASP A 64 -8.75 -7.22 3.74
C ASP A 64 -8.01 -8.42 3.13
N ASN A 65 -8.76 -9.47 2.80
CA ASN A 65 -8.20 -10.68 2.22
C ASN A 65 -8.11 -10.62 0.69
N LEU A 66 -6.92 -10.26 0.18
CA LEU A 66 -6.66 -10.13 -1.25
C LEU A 66 -6.76 -11.43 -2.03
N ASN A 67 -6.62 -12.56 -1.34
CA ASN A 67 -6.68 -13.88 -1.94
C ASN A 67 -8.05 -14.15 -2.59
N LEU A 68 -9.12 -13.47 -2.13
CA LEU A 68 -10.49 -13.57 -2.65
C LEU A 68 -10.66 -12.93 -4.03
N LEU A 69 -9.64 -12.23 -4.52
CA LEU A 69 -9.60 -11.70 -5.89
C LEU A 69 -9.11 -12.72 -6.90
N LEU A 70 -8.44 -13.77 -6.46
CA LEU A 70 -8.03 -14.88 -7.30
C LEU A 70 -9.26 -15.73 -7.66
N THR A 71 -9.24 -16.28 -8.87
CA THR A 71 -10.14 -17.36 -9.26
C THR A 71 -9.81 -18.64 -8.48
N GLU A 72 -10.73 -19.59 -8.44
CA GLU A 72 -10.52 -20.87 -7.77
C GLU A 72 -9.30 -21.62 -8.36
N GLU A 73 -9.12 -21.54 -9.68
CA GLU A 73 -8.00 -22.16 -10.38
C GLU A 73 -6.66 -21.49 -10.05
N GLU A 74 -6.62 -20.16 -10.03
CA GLU A 74 -5.43 -19.39 -9.64
C GLU A 74 -5.03 -19.71 -8.19
N MET A 75 -6.01 -19.75 -7.29
CA MET A 75 -5.78 -20.12 -5.89
C MET A 75 -5.28 -21.55 -5.74
N TYR A 76 -5.93 -22.50 -6.42
CA TYR A 76 -5.53 -23.91 -6.38
C TYR A 76 -4.10 -24.11 -6.88
N SER A 77 -3.73 -23.47 -7.99
CA SER A 77 -2.37 -23.55 -8.53
C SER A 77 -1.34 -22.97 -7.57
N LEU A 78 -1.65 -21.86 -6.88
CA LEU A 78 -0.78 -21.29 -5.86
C LEU A 78 -0.60 -22.26 -4.68
N MET A 79 -1.70 -22.80 -4.16
CA MET A 79 -1.68 -23.73 -3.03
C MET A 79 -0.94 -25.04 -3.32
N GLU A 80 -1.07 -25.59 -4.54
CA GLU A 80 -0.30 -26.78 -4.93
C GLU A 80 1.21 -26.48 -5.00
N THR A 81 1.61 -25.29 -5.43
CA THR A 81 3.02 -24.88 -5.41
C THR A 81 3.56 -24.81 -3.98
N LEU A 82 2.79 -24.23 -3.04
CA LEU A 82 3.16 -24.14 -1.63
C LEU A 82 3.31 -25.52 -0.98
N LYS A 83 2.39 -26.43 -1.31
CA LYS A 83 2.44 -27.83 -0.87
C LYS A 83 3.68 -28.56 -1.38
N LEU A 84 4.10 -28.33 -2.63
CA LEU A 84 5.35 -28.89 -3.16
C LEU A 84 6.58 -28.38 -2.41
N CYS A 85 6.55 -27.12 -1.96
CA CYS A 85 7.57 -26.53 -1.09
C CYS A 85 7.48 -26.97 0.37
N LYS A 86 6.47 -27.78 0.74
CA LYS A 86 6.19 -28.20 2.13
C LYS A 86 5.90 -27.03 3.07
N ILE A 87 5.44 -25.90 2.54
CA ILE A 87 5.01 -24.76 3.34
C ILE A 87 3.68 -25.12 3.98
N ILE A 88 3.60 -24.99 5.31
CA ILE A 88 2.38 -25.29 6.07
C ILE A 88 1.49 -24.03 6.08
N PRO A 89 0.24 -24.11 5.59
CA PRO A 89 -0.68 -22.97 5.66
C PRO A 89 -0.89 -22.49 7.09
N GLU A 90 -1.15 -21.18 7.25
CA GLU A 90 -1.36 -20.52 8.54
C GLU A 90 -0.13 -20.50 9.48
N THR A 91 1.05 -20.89 8.97
CA THR A 91 2.32 -20.78 9.71
C THR A 91 3.22 -19.71 9.12
N CYS A 92 4.09 -19.12 9.93
CA CYS A 92 5.03 -18.12 9.48
C CYS A 92 6.13 -18.76 8.61
N LEU A 93 6.61 -18.03 7.60
CA LEU A 93 7.65 -18.50 6.67
C LEU A 93 9.01 -17.92 7.02
N THR A 94 10.04 -18.75 7.02
CA THR A 94 11.44 -18.29 7.14
C THR A 94 11.99 -17.85 5.79
N LEU A 95 13.19 -17.24 5.79
CA LEU A 95 13.88 -16.88 4.54
C LEU A 95 14.15 -18.12 3.68
N ASP A 96 14.53 -19.24 4.29
CA ASP A 96 14.81 -20.49 3.58
C ASP A 96 13.55 -21.03 2.88
N ASP A 97 12.40 -21.01 3.56
CA ASP A 97 11.11 -21.41 2.98
C ASP A 97 10.75 -20.51 1.78
N PHE A 98 10.94 -19.20 1.95
CA PHE A 98 10.63 -18.20 0.92
C PHE A 98 11.53 -18.34 -0.31
N LEU A 99 12.85 -18.48 -0.13
CA LEU A 99 13.79 -18.68 -1.23
C LEU A 99 13.56 -20.02 -1.92
N HIS A 100 13.28 -21.09 -1.17
CA HIS A 100 12.93 -22.38 -1.74
C HIS A 100 11.70 -22.28 -2.64
N TYR A 101 10.68 -21.56 -2.20
CA TYR A 101 9.49 -21.25 -2.99
C TYR A 101 9.83 -20.47 -4.27
N LYS A 102 10.60 -19.38 -4.17
CA LYS A 102 10.98 -18.56 -5.34
C LYS A 102 11.79 -19.35 -6.36
N HIS A 103 12.72 -20.19 -5.91
CA HIS A 103 13.47 -21.13 -6.77
C HIS A 103 12.55 -22.10 -7.51
N LEU A 104 11.57 -22.69 -6.80
CA LEU A 104 10.63 -23.63 -7.42
C LEU A 104 9.78 -22.94 -8.49
N VAL A 105 9.19 -21.78 -8.17
CA VAL A 105 8.38 -20.99 -9.10
C VAL A 105 9.18 -20.59 -10.33
N HIS A 106 10.41 -20.09 -10.15
CA HIS A 106 11.29 -19.73 -11.25
C HIS A 106 11.62 -20.93 -12.14
N LYS A 107 11.96 -22.06 -11.52
CA LYS A 107 12.26 -23.30 -12.24
C LYS A 107 11.06 -23.81 -13.04
N GLN A 108 9.85 -23.74 -12.50
CA GLN A 108 8.64 -24.13 -13.22
C GLN A 108 8.33 -23.19 -14.40
N GLN A 109 8.63 -21.90 -14.26
CA GLN A 109 8.33 -20.91 -15.30
C GLN A 109 9.37 -20.89 -16.43
N PHE A 110 10.65 -21.05 -16.12
CA PHE A 110 11.76 -20.85 -17.07
C PHE A 110 12.57 -22.11 -17.34
N GLU A 111 12.21 -23.24 -16.73
CA GLU A 111 12.90 -24.54 -16.86
C GLU A 111 14.40 -24.49 -16.51
N ARG A 112 14.81 -23.51 -15.69
CA ARG A 112 16.21 -23.27 -15.33
C ARG A 112 16.33 -22.77 -13.87
N PRO A 113 17.50 -22.98 -13.21
CA PRO A 113 17.72 -22.46 -11.87
C PRO A 113 17.64 -20.93 -11.83
N MET A 114 17.22 -20.39 -10.69
CA MET A 114 17.21 -18.94 -10.45
C MET A 114 18.66 -18.47 -10.30
N ALA A 115 18.99 -17.33 -10.91
CA ALA A 115 20.32 -16.73 -10.81
C ALA A 115 20.52 -16.00 -9.48
N GLU A 116 21.78 -15.80 -9.08
CA GLU A 116 22.16 -15.15 -7.82
C GLU A 116 21.54 -13.74 -7.68
N GLU A 117 21.55 -12.93 -8.74
CA GLU A 117 20.92 -11.60 -8.72
C GLU A 117 19.42 -11.65 -8.41
N GLN A 118 18.72 -12.68 -8.89
CA GLN A 118 17.29 -12.86 -8.63
C GLN A 118 17.06 -13.37 -7.21
N GLU A 119 17.97 -14.17 -6.68
CA GLU A 119 17.97 -14.60 -5.29
C GLU A 119 18.18 -13.43 -4.33
N GLU A 120 19.15 -12.55 -4.62
CA GLU A 120 19.37 -11.32 -3.85
C GLU A 120 18.12 -10.42 -3.84
N ARG A 121 17.47 -10.25 -5.01
CA ARG A 121 16.19 -9.51 -5.10
C ARG A 121 15.09 -10.17 -4.27
N ALA A 122 15.01 -11.50 -4.27
CA ALA A 122 14.06 -12.23 -3.43
C ALA A 122 14.36 -12.05 -1.93
N ALA A 123 15.63 -12.01 -1.52
CA ALA A 123 16.01 -11.75 -0.13
C ALA A 123 15.67 -10.32 0.31
N LEU A 124 15.81 -9.33 -0.59
CA LEU A 124 15.34 -7.95 -0.35
C LEU A 124 13.82 -7.90 -0.20
N GLN A 125 13.10 -8.66 -1.03
CA GLN A 125 11.64 -8.77 -0.93
C GLN A 125 11.21 -9.41 0.40
N PHE A 126 11.91 -10.46 0.85
CA PHE A 126 11.68 -11.05 2.17
C PHE A 126 11.88 -10.01 3.27
N SER A 127 12.97 -9.25 3.20
CA SER A 127 13.26 -8.19 4.18
C SER A 127 12.21 -7.09 4.19
N ALA A 128 11.57 -6.82 3.04
CA ALA A 128 10.46 -5.87 2.96
C ALA A 128 9.19 -6.45 3.61
N LEU A 129 8.92 -7.75 3.42
CA LEU A 129 7.82 -8.53 4.03
C LEU A 129 7.95 -8.68 5.55
N ASP A 130 9.15 -8.56 6.11
CA ASP A 130 9.46 -8.59 7.54
C ASP A 130 10.05 -7.24 8.01
N PRO A 131 9.25 -6.17 8.07
CA PRO A 131 9.75 -4.82 8.41
C PRO A 131 10.30 -4.75 9.84
N ASP A 132 9.78 -5.58 10.74
CA ASP A 132 10.20 -5.67 12.14
C ASP A 132 11.45 -6.53 12.33
N LYS A 133 11.97 -7.16 11.26
CA LYS A 133 13.15 -8.05 11.27
C LYS A 133 13.02 -9.19 12.28
N LYS A 134 11.83 -9.80 12.37
CA LYS A 134 11.54 -10.95 13.22
C LYS A 134 12.17 -12.25 12.71
N GLY A 135 12.67 -12.26 11.47
CA GLY A 135 13.24 -13.41 10.77
C GLY A 135 12.18 -14.33 10.16
N HIS A 136 10.91 -13.90 10.13
CA HIS A 136 9.81 -14.66 9.55
C HIS A 136 8.72 -13.73 8.99
N ILE A 137 7.98 -14.23 8.02
CA ILE A 137 6.85 -13.54 7.39
C ILE A 137 5.56 -14.21 7.84
N GLU A 138 4.56 -13.42 8.23
CA GLU A 138 3.24 -13.93 8.55
C GLU A 138 2.54 -14.50 7.31
N TRP A 139 1.82 -15.61 7.48
CA TRP A 139 1.14 -16.30 6.38
C TRP A 139 0.25 -15.37 5.53
N HIS A 140 -0.53 -14.51 6.20
CA HIS A 140 -1.43 -13.58 5.54
C HIS A 140 -0.69 -12.55 4.67
N ASP A 141 0.45 -12.04 5.12
CA ASP A 141 1.25 -11.07 4.37
C ASP A 141 1.90 -11.74 3.16
N PHE A 142 2.45 -12.95 3.34
CA PHE A 142 2.97 -13.75 2.23
C PHE A 142 1.88 -14.03 1.18
N LEU A 143 0.71 -14.54 1.60
CA LEU A 143 -0.36 -14.91 0.67
C LEU A 143 -0.94 -13.69 -0.04
N SER A 144 -1.09 -12.56 0.66
CA SER A 144 -1.50 -11.29 0.07
C SER A 144 -0.52 -10.81 -1.00
N HIS A 145 0.77 -10.90 -0.71
CA HIS A 145 1.82 -10.55 -1.66
C HIS A 145 1.77 -11.42 -2.91
N GLU A 146 1.79 -12.74 -2.76
CA GLU A 146 1.75 -13.65 -3.91
C GLU A 146 0.45 -13.51 -4.72
N SER A 147 -0.67 -13.22 -4.05
CA SER A 147 -1.94 -12.95 -4.75
C SER A 147 -1.83 -11.73 -5.68
N ILE A 148 -1.23 -10.63 -5.20
CA ILE A 148 -1.02 -9.43 -6.03
C ILE A 148 -0.04 -9.69 -7.17
N GLN A 149 1.06 -10.41 -6.92
CA GLN A 149 2.01 -10.77 -7.98
C GLN A 149 1.35 -11.64 -9.06
N LEU A 150 0.55 -12.62 -8.64
CA LEU A 150 -0.17 -13.50 -9.56
C LEU A 150 -1.19 -12.73 -10.40
N LEU A 151 -1.96 -11.83 -9.79
CA LEU A 151 -2.90 -10.95 -10.48
C LEU A 151 -2.19 -10.11 -11.55
N GLN A 152 -1.08 -9.46 -11.20
CA GLN A 152 -0.30 -8.64 -12.13
C GLN A 152 0.29 -9.45 -13.28
N LYS A 153 0.72 -10.68 -13.00
CA LYS A 153 1.33 -11.57 -14.00
C LYS A 153 0.31 -12.15 -14.97
N LEU A 154 -0.86 -12.55 -14.50
CA LEU A 154 -1.84 -13.29 -15.30
C LEU A 154 -2.88 -12.40 -15.97
N ARG A 155 -3.23 -11.26 -15.35
CA ARG A 155 -4.38 -10.46 -15.82
C ARG A 155 -3.92 -9.29 -16.69
N PRO A 156 -4.60 -9.05 -17.83
CA PRO A 156 -4.38 -7.82 -18.57
C PRO A 156 -4.82 -6.61 -17.74
N GLN A 157 -4.25 -5.44 -18.03
CA GLN A 157 -4.51 -4.20 -17.28
C GLN A 157 -6.01 -3.89 -17.10
N ASN A 158 -6.80 -4.10 -18.15
CA ASN A 158 -8.24 -3.85 -18.12
C ASN A 158 -8.99 -4.78 -17.15
N ALA A 159 -8.51 -6.03 -16.98
CA ALA A 159 -9.07 -6.95 -16.01
C ALA A 159 -8.71 -6.55 -14.58
N LEU A 160 -7.48 -6.08 -14.34
CA LEU A 160 -7.09 -5.53 -13.03
C LEU A 160 -7.94 -4.33 -12.65
N LEU A 161 -8.16 -3.40 -13.60
CA LEU A 161 -9.01 -2.23 -13.36
C LEU A 161 -10.43 -2.62 -12.96
N ARG A 162 -10.98 -3.72 -13.51
CA ARG A 162 -12.32 -4.21 -13.15
C ARG A 162 -12.41 -4.74 -11.72
N LEU A 163 -11.28 -5.03 -11.06
CA LEU A 163 -11.26 -5.43 -9.66
C LEU A 163 -11.44 -4.24 -8.71
N LEU A 164 -11.14 -3.02 -9.16
CA LEU A 164 -11.34 -1.81 -8.36
C LEU A 164 -12.82 -1.56 -8.11
N THR A 165 -13.16 -1.39 -6.85
CA THR A 165 -14.52 -1.02 -6.42
C THR A 165 -14.85 0.42 -6.78
N ALA A 166 -16.13 0.79 -6.63
CA ALA A 166 -16.56 2.18 -6.80
C ALA A 166 -15.82 3.14 -5.85
N LYS A 167 -15.67 2.77 -4.56
CA LYS A 167 -14.96 3.59 -3.56
C LYS A 167 -13.50 3.79 -3.90
N GLU A 168 -12.81 2.74 -4.35
CA GLU A 168 -11.40 2.83 -4.74
C GLU A 168 -11.21 3.73 -5.96
N ARG A 169 -12.09 3.63 -6.96
CA ARG A 169 -12.07 4.50 -8.13
C ARG A 169 -12.32 5.95 -7.78
N GLU A 170 -13.23 6.22 -6.84
CA GLU A 170 -13.47 7.58 -6.35
C GLU A 170 -12.31 8.13 -5.53
N ARG A 171 -11.70 7.32 -4.66
CA ARG A 171 -10.50 7.71 -3.93
C ARG A 171 -9.33 8.00 -4.87
N ALA A 172 -9.14 7.16 -5.90
CA ALA A 172 -8.19 7.40 -6.98
C ALA A 172 -8.47 8.70 -7.73
N ARG A 173 -9.75 8.99 -8.02
CA ARG A 173 -10.15 10.21 -8.70
C ARG A 173 -9.88 11.45 -7.84
N ALA A 174 -10.20 11.39 -6.55
CA ALA A 174 -9.89 12.47 -5.61
C ALA A 174 -8.38 12.71 -5.51
N ALA A 175 -7.57 11.64 -5.45
CA ALA A 175 -6.11 11.75 -5.44
C ALA A 175 -5.57 12.37 -6.73
N PHE A 176 -6.09 11.98 -7.90
CA PHE A 176 -5.70 12.56 -9.18
C PHE A 176 -6.03 14.06 -9.25
N LEU A 177 -7.26 14.44 -8.90
CA LEU A 177 -7.70 15.84 -8.91
C LEU A 177 -6.94 16.72 -7.89
N ALA A 178 -6.45 16.13 -6.79
CA ALA A 178 -5.60 16.85 -5.84
C ALA A 178 -4.19 17.13 -6.39
N LEU A 179 -3.75 16.38 -7.41
CA LEU A 179 -2.46 16.57 -8.09
C LEU A 179 -2.59 17.48 -9.31
N ASP A 180 -3.70 17.40 -10.05
CA ASP A 180 -4.06 18.25 -11.20
C ASP A 180 -4.49 19.66 -10.73
N GLN A 181 -3.53 20.46 -10.27
CA GLN A 181 -3.77 21.78 -9.65
C GLN A 181 -4.22 22.85 -10.65
N ASP A 182 -3.83 22.72 -11.92
CA ASP A 182 -4.22 23.61 -13.02
C ASP A 182 -5.47 23.12 -13.77
N SER A 183 -5.99 21.94 -13.42
CA SER A 183 -7.22 21.37 -13.99
C SER A 183 -7.13 21.18 -15.50
N ASP A 184 -5.94 20.87 -16.00
CA ASP A 184 -5.68 20.62 -17.42
C ASP A 184 -5.94 19.15 -17.81
N GLY A 185 -6.19 18.29 -16.81
CA GLY A 185 -6.48 16.87 -16.97
C GLY A 185 -5.23 15.99 -17.04
N PHE A 186 -4.05 16.52 -16.73
CA PHE A 186 -2.77 15.83 -16.72
C PHE A 186 -2.03 16.05 -15.40
N ILE A 187 -1.17 15.09 -15.06
CA ILE A 187 -0.23 15.23 -13.94
C ILE A 187 1.16 14.82 -14.38
N GLY A 188 2.19 15.27 -13.67
CA GLY A 188 3.55 14.83 -13.93
C GLY A 188 3.78 13.36 -13.53
N GLU A 189 4.67 12.66 -14.23
CA GLU A 189 5.04 11.28 -13.86
C GLU A 189 5.57 11.17 -12.42
N GLY A 190 6.36 12.16 -11.99
CA GLY A 190 6.85 12.21 -10.61
C GLY A 190 5.73 12.39 -9.58
N GLU A 191 4.63 13.05 -9.92
CA GLU A 191 3.44 13.17 -9.07
C GLU A 191 2.66 11.85 -9.03
N CYS A 192 2.49 11.21 -10.19
CA CYS A 192 1.93 9.87 -10.29
C CYS A 192 2.71 8.87 -9.43
N HIS A 193 4.05 8.93 -9.47
CA HIS A 193 4.91 8.08 -8.65
C HIS A 193 4.73 8.35 -7.14
N ARG A 194 4.77 9.62 -6.72
CA ARG A 194 4.59 9.98 -5.31
C ARG A 194 3.21 9.57 -4.77
N ALA A 195 2.18 9.60 -5.62
CA ALA A 195 0.83 9.18 -5.25
C ALA A 195 0.78 7.71 -4.81
N ARG A 196 1.67 6.85 -5.33
CA ARG A 196 1.70 5.42 -5.01
C ARG A 196 1.96 5.16 -3.52
N HIS A 197 2.85 5.92 -2.91
CA HIS A 197 3.13 5.82 -1.47
C HIS A 197 1.95 6.26 -0.60
N ALA A 198 1.09 7.16 -1.11
CA ALA A 198 -0.06 7.63 -0.36
C ALA A 198 -1.10 6.53 -0.12
N TRP A 199 -1.14 5.48 -0.94
CA TRP A 199 -2.04 4.34 -0.75
C TRP A 199 -1.75 3.55 0.53
N PHE A 200 -0.47 3.48 0.92
CA PHE A 200 0.01 2.67 2.04
C PHE A 200 0.20 3.45 3.34
N ARG A 201 -0.18 4.74 3.37
CA ARG A 201 -0.13 5.53 4.59
C ARG A 201 -1.17 5.00 5.58
N LYS A 202 -0.69 4.44 6.68
CA LYS A 202 -1.46 4.20 7.90
C LYS A 202 -1.20 5.30 8.92
N HIS A 203 -2.09 5.42 9.91
CA HIS A 203 -1.76 6.07 11.16
C HIS A 203 -0.50 5.40 11.73
N GLN A 204 0.64 6.08 11.67
CA GLN A 204 1.72 5.76 12.56
C GLN A 204 1.19 6.05 13.96
N LYS A 205 1.36 5.10 14.88
CA LYS A 205 1.13 5.32 16.29
C LYS A 205 2.15 6.39 16.71
N GLU A 206 1.77 7.66 16.62
CA GLU A 206 2.56 8.73 17.19
C GLU A 206 2.69 8.39 18.67
N THR A 207 3.87 7.93 19.08
CA THR A 207 4.25 8.06 20.48
C THR A 207 4.11 9.54 20.77
N PRO A 208 3.28 9.96 21.74
CA PRO A 208 3.11 11.37 22.03
C PRO A 208 4.47 11.91 22.46
N SER A 209 5.15 12.54 21.52
CA SER A 209 6.34 13.32 21.78
C SER A 209 5.85 14.48 22.62
N CYS A 210 6.08 14.40 23.92
CA CYS A 210 5.89 15.51 24.84
C CYS A 210 6.84 16.63 24.42
N SER A 211 6.46 17.42 23.43
CA SER A 211 7.12 18.68 23.13
C SER A 211 6.76 19.64 24.26
N VAL A 212 7.55 19.62 25.33
CA VAL A 212 7.55 20.68 26.33
C VAL A 212 8.00 21.94 25.61
N SER A 213 7.08 22.88 25.40
CA SER A 213 7.40 24.20 24.86
C SER A 213 8.31 24.93 25.85
N ILE A 214 9.62 24.84 25.65
CA ILE A 214 10.59 25.71 26.31
C ILE A 214 10.47 27.07 25.62
N SER A 215 9.80 28.01 26.26
CA SER A 215 9.74 29.41 25.87
C SER A 215 11.13 30.05 26.01
N HIS A 216 11.93 30.01 24.95
CA HIS A 216 13.12 30.84 24.86
C HIS A 216 12.71 32.28 24.54
N VAL A 217 12.62 33.10 25.59
CA VAL A 217 12.79 34.55 25.52
C VAL A 217 14.20 34.84 24.99
N GLY A 218 14.30 35.32 23.76
CA GLY A 218 15.56 35.81 23.17
C GLY A 218 15.85 37.25 23.61
N PRO A 219 17.11 37.61 23.91
CA PRO A 219 17.49 39.01 24.03
C PRO A 219 17.77 39.61 22.64
N MET A 220 17.23 40.80 22.42
CA MET A 220 17.51 41.64 21.27
C MET A 220 18.96 42.16 21.32
N SER A 221 19.63 42.27 20.18
CA SER A 221 20.84 43.08 20.05
C SER A 221 20.90 43.71 18.66
N GLU A 222 20.96 45.04 18.66
CA GLU A 222 21.07 45.90 17.50
C GLU A 222 22.53 46.22 17.13
N SER A 223 22.69 46.69 15.89
CA SER A 223 23.75 47.54 15.31
C SER A 223 24.85 46.91 14.42
N SER A 224 25.06 47.60 13.29
CA SER A 224 25.64 47.26 11.97
C SER A 224 27.16 47.56 11.84
N PRO A 225 27.77 47.89 10.66
CA PRO A 225 27.96 47.17 9.38
C PRO A 225 29.46 47.13 8.89
N VAL A 226 29.69 46.67 7.64
CA VAL A 226 30.77 46.99 6.66
C VAL A 226 31.77 45.86 6.31
N SER A 227 31.74 45.43 5.04
CA SER A 227 32.81 45.51 3.99
C SER A 227 32.63 44.35 2.98
N SER A 228 32.14 44.59 1.76
CA SER A 228 32.90 44.90 0.53
C SER A 228 33.95 43.86 0.12
N GLY A 229 33.70 43.15 -0.99
CA GLY A 229 34.70 42.31 -1.65
C GLY A 229 34.19 41.66 -2.94
N SER A 230 34.62 42.21 -4.08
CA SER A 230 34.29 41.83 -5.47
C SER A 230 34.96 40.51 -5.91
N GLY A 231 34.32 39.74 -6.80
CA GLY A 231 34.96 38.63 -7.52
C GLY A 231 34.05 37.99 -8.58
N LYS A 232 34.09 38.52 -9.82
CA LYS A 232 33.57 37.85 -11.01
C LYS A 232 34.42 36.61 -11.30
N SER A 233 33.78 35.44 -11.42
CA SER A 233 34.32 34.31 -12.20
C SER A 233 33.17 33.68 -12.98
N GLN A 234 33.22 33.86 -14.31
CA GLN A 234 32.46 33.04 -15.24
C GLN A 234 33.11 31.65 -15.23
N GLU A 235 32.43 30.68 -14.64
CA GLU A 235 32.74 29.27 -14.88
C GLU A 235 31.56 28.61 -15.58
N LYS A 236 31.91 28.04 -16.73
CA LYS A 236 31.07 27.52 -17.79
C LYS A 236 30.33 26.28 -17.26
N THR A 237 29.07 26.45 -16.88
CA THR A 237 28.19 25.34 -16.52
C THR A 237 28.07 24.37 -17.71
N PRO A 238 28.38 23.07 -17.56
CA PRO A 238 28.07 22.10 -18.61
C PRO A 238 26.55 22.04 -18.79
N PRO A 239 26.05 21.77 -20.01
CA PRO A 239 24.62 21.66 -20.23
C PRO A 239 24.08 20.56 -19.31
N ALA A 240 23.06 20.92 -18.53
CA ALA A 240 22.31 19.95 -17.76
C ALA A 240 21.90 18.81 -18.70
N PRO A 241 21.97 17.53 -18.27
CA PRO A 241 21.38 16.45 -19.05
C PRO A 241 19.94 16.86 -19.32
N GLU A 242 19.54 16.81 -20.58
CA GLU A 242 18.17 17.04 -21.02
C GLU A 242 17.28 16.29 -20.03
N ARG A 243 16.54 17.06 -19.20
CA ARG A 243 15.46 16.48 -18.40
C ARG A 243 14.55 15.88 -19.45
N GLU A 244 14.60 14.56 -19.57
CA GLU A 244 13.60 13.78 -20.24
C GLU A 244 12.26 14.34 -19.75
N GLU A 245 11.55 15.07 -20.61
CA GLU A 245 10.31 15.73 -20.21
C GLU A 245 9.37 14.63 -19.79
N ALA A 246 9.25 14.47 -18.46
CA ALA A 246 8.49 13.43 -17.83
C ALA A 246 7.09 13.41 -18.45
N ARG A 247 6.73 12.27 -19.02
CA ARG A 247 5.54 12.16 -19.85
C ARG A 247 4.31 12.56 -19.01
N PRO A 248 3.45 13.48 -19.49
CA PRO A 248 2.23 13.82 -18.77
C PRO A 248 1.31 12.59 -18.72
N VAL A 249 0.72 12.36 -17.54
CA VAL A 249 -0.14 11.21 -17.25
C VAL A 249 -1.58 11.68 -17.18
N ASP A 250 -2.43 11.14 -18.07
CA ASP A 250 -3.87 11.38 -18.06
C ASP A 250 -4.58 10.50 -17.01
N TRP A 251 -5.86 10.79 -16.72
CA TRP A 251 -6.64 10.02 -15.75
C TRP A 251 -6.64 8.49 -16.03
N PRO A 252 -6.90 8.01 -17.27
CA PRO A 252 -6.77 6.58 -17.57
C PRO A 252 -5.36 6.03 -17.33
N GLY A 253 -4.31 6.78 -17.63
CA GLY A 253 -2.91 6.44 -17.36
C GLY A 253 -2.65 6.30 -15.88
N PHE A 254 -3.06 7.28 -15.09
CA PHE A 254 -2.92 7.29 -13.64
C PHE A 254 -3.54 6.04 -13.02
N LEU A 255 -4.78 5.70 -13.41
CA LEU A 255 -5.44 4.49 -12.93
C LEU A 255 -4.70 3.22 -13.34
N ARG A 256 -4.23 3.13 -14.59
CA ARG A 256 -3.47 1.96 -15.05
C ARG A 256 -2.19 1.79 -14.24
N GLU A 257 -1.45 2.86 -13.98
CA GLU A 257 -0.20 2.78 -13.23
C GLU A 257 -0.40 2.52 -11.73
N ASN A 258 -1.54 2.92 -11.17
CA ASN A 258 -1.81 2.80 -9.73
C ASN A 258 -2.63 1.56 -9.34
N VAL A 259 -3.27 0.85 -10.28
CA VAL A 259 -4.22 -0.23 -9.96
C VAL A 259 -3.64 -1.30 -9.04
N ALA A 260 -2.40 -1.72 -9.28
CA ALA A 260 -1.72 -2.73 -8.47
C ALA A 260 -1.51 -2.24 -7.02
N TYR A 261 -1.11 -0.98 -6.85
CA TYR A 261 -0.88 -0.37 -5.54
C TYR A 261 -2.20 -0.12 -4.79
N ILE A 262 -3.26 0.28 -5.50
CA ILE A 262 -4.59 0.46 -4.91
C ILE A 262 -5.10 -0.88 -4.38
N LEU A 263 -5.00 -1.96 -5.17
CA LEU A 263 -5.38 -3.30 -4.71
C LEU A 263 -4.48 -3.74 -3.54
N ALA A 264 -3.17 -3.60 -3.66
CA ALA A 264 -2.21 -3.95 -2.62
C ALA A 264 -2.43 -3.18 -1.30
N ALA A 265 -3.07 -2.02 -1.32
CA ALA A 265 -3.40 -1.23 -0.15
C ALA A 265 -4.74 -1.62 0.51
N ARG A 266 -5.43 -2.66 0.02
CA ARG A 266 -6.66 -3.15 0.67
C ARG A 266 -6.42 -3.72 2.06
N PRO A 267 -5.40 -4.56 2.32
CA PRO A 267 -5.19 -5.13 3.63
C PRO A 267 -5.06 -4.07 4.73
N ASN A 268 -5.55 -4.42 5.91
CA ASN A 268 -5.33 -3.71 7.14
C ASN A 268 -3.94 -3.97 7.70
N SER A 269 -3.05 -4.76 7.08
CA SER A 269 -1.63 -4.67 7.42
C SER A 269 -1.04 -3.41 6.79
N ALA A 270 0.11 -2.92 7.28
CA ALA A 270 0.73 -1.72 6.71
C ALA A 270 1.16 -1.91 5.24
N ALA A 271 1.19 -3.16 4.77
CA ALA A 271 1.58 -3.56 3.42
C ALA A 271 2.86 -2.83 2.96
N LEU A 272 3.78 -2.55 3.89
CA LEU A 272 5.04 -1.82 3.63
C LEU A 272 5.84 -2.54 2.54
N HIS A 273 5.75 -3.86 2.53
CA HIS A 273 6.37 -4.74 1.55
C HIS A 273 5.79 -4.63 0.13
N LEU A 274 4.61 -4.02 -0.03
CA LEU A 274 3.97 -3.75 -1.32
C LEU A 274 4.16 -2.30 -1.77
N GLN A 275 4.83 -1.47 -0.96
CA GLN A 275 5.18 -0.12 -1.37
C GLN A 275 6.16 -0.16 -2.54
N PRO A 276 6.03 0.76 -3.52
CA PRO A 276 7.05 0.91 -4.53
C PRO A 276 8.39 1.32 -3.89
N PRO A 277 9.54 0.97 -4.51
CA PRO A 277 10.83 1.52 -4.14
C PRO A 277 10.80 3.06 -4.18
N ALA A 278 11.53 3.70 -3.26
CA ALA A 278 11.67 5.16 -3.18
C ALA A 278 12.53 5.74 -4.31
#